data_AF-A0A0D3LDF4-F1
#
_entry.id   AF-A0A0D3LDF4-F1
#
_cell.length_a   1.000
_cell.length_b   1.000
_cell.length_c   1.000
_cell.angle_alpha   90.00
_cell.angle_beta   90.00
_cell.angle_gamma   90.00
#
_symmetry.space_group_name_H-M   'P 1'
#
loop_
_entity.id
_entity.type
_entity.pdbx_description
1 polymer ?
#
loop_
_entity_poly.entity_id
_entity_poly.type
_entity_poly.pdbx_seq_one_letter_code
_entity_poly.pdbx_strand_id
1 'polypeptide(L)'
;MDESRLPVMVYQILSAKYVRQTGLPFFARAAFLYLCMYIIKVKGKAKIPDYIQLRDNNFVLIAYFRADRPLDKLEKYGLAGKEEQLRELISQLPFGKLQKLEL
;
A
#
# COMPACT_ATOMS: atom_id res chain seq x y z
N MET A 1 -7.06 -7.30 27.70
CA MET A 1 -7.87 -7.46 26.49
C MET A 1 -6.89 -7.46 25.33
N ASP A 2 -6.67 -8.64 24.77
CA ASP A 2 -5.67 -8.90 23.73
C ASP A 2 -6.38 -8.87 22.36
N GLU A 3 -6.02 -7.89 21.55
CA GLU A 3 -6.63 -7.56 20.25
C GLU A 3 -6.14 -8.48 19.11
N SER A 4 -5.34 -9.51 19.43
CA SER A 4 -4.76 -10.43 18.44
C SER A 4 -5.59 -11.69 18.13
N ARG A 5 -6.84 -11.80 18.64
CA ARG A 5 -7.70 -12.97 18.43
C ARG A 5 -9.14 -12.64 18.04
N LEU A 6 -9.36 -11.78 17.05
CA LEU A 6 -10.68 -11.70 16.42
C LEU A 6 -10.80 -12.82 15.37
N PRO A 7 -11.65 -13.85 15.58
CA PRO A 7 -11.74 -15.00 14.70
C PRO A 7 -12.41 -14.62 13.37
N VAL A 8 -11.96 -15.27 12.30
CA VAL A 8 -12.45 -15.22 10.90
C VAL A 8 -13.98 -15.16 10.76
N MET A 9 -14.72 -15.61 11.76
CA MET A 9 -16.18 -15.58 11.84
C MET A 9 -16.78 -14.15 11.92
N VAL A 10 -16.08 -13.17 12.50
CA VAL A 10 -16.55 -11.76 12.57
C VAL A 10 -16.54 -11.12 11.17
N TYR A 11 -15.57 -11.50 10.32
CA TYR A 11 -15.48 -11.02 8.94
C TYR A 11 -16.63 -11.51 8.05
N GLN A 12 -17.11 -12.74 8.25
CA GLN A 12 -18.27 -13.26 7.50
C GLN A 12 -19.59 -12.60 7.92
N ILE A 13 -19.76 -12.26 9.19
CA ILE A 13 -21.00 -11.64 9.68
C ILE A 13 -21.08 -10.16 9.29
N LEU A 14 -19.95 -9.45 9.28
CA LEU A 14 -19.88 -8.08 8.75
C LEU A 14 -20.11 -8.03 7.23
N SER A 15 -19.76 -9.09 6.49
CA SER A 15 -20.01 -9.22 5.04
C SER A 15 -21.50 -9.22 4.68
N ALA A 16 -22.32 -9.96 5.42
CA ALA A 16 -23.74 -10.14 5.11
C ALA A 16 -24.61 -8.90 5.38
N LYS A 17 -24.23 -8.04 6.35
CA LYS A 17 -24.92 -6.75 6.60
C LYS A 17 -24.41 -5.62 5.70
N TYR A 18 -23.13 -5.61 5.34
CA TYR A 18 -22.51 -4.52 4.58
C TYR A 18 -22.92 -4.49 3.09
N VAL A 19 -23.19 -5.66 2.48
CA VAL A 19 -23.66 -5.76 1.08
C VAL A 19 -25.04 -5.13 0.88
N ARG A 20 -25.88 -5.03 1.92
CA ARG A 20 -27.24 -4.47 1.79
C ARG A 20 -27.31 -2.94 1.77
N GLN A 21 -26.28 -2.22 2.22
CA GLN A 21 -26.42 -0.80 2.52
C GLN A 21 -25.79 0.15 1.48
N THR A 22 -24.93 -0.35 0.58
CA THR A 22 -24.19 0.51 -0.36
C THR A 22 -24.16 0.02 -1.81
N GLY A 23 -24.66 -1.17 -2.12
CA GLY A 23 -24.74 -1.71 -3.49
C GLY A 23 -23.39 -1.93 -4.19
N LEU A 24 -22.25 -1.59 -3.57
CA LEU A 24 -20.92 -1.78 -4.12
C LEU A 24 -20.38 -3.17 -3.72
N PRO A 25 -19.94 -4.00 -4.68
CA PRO A 25 -19.27 -5.24 -4.35
C PRO A 25 -18.03 -4.96 -3.49
N PHE A 26 -17.74 -5.84 -2.52
CA PHE A 26 -16.59 -5.71 -1.61
C PHE A 26 -15.25 -5.48 -2.35
N PHE A 27 -15.13 -6.01 -3.56
CA PHE A 27 -14.02 -5.75 -4.49
C PHE A 27 -13.84 -4.26 -4.85
N ALA A 28 -14.92 -3.49 -4.95
CA ALA A 28 -14.87 -2.05 -5.23
C ALA A 28 -14.27 -1.24 -4.07
N ARG A 29 -14.36 -1.73 -2.83
CA ARG A 29 -13.77 -1.04 -1.66
C ARG A 29 -12.26 -1.30 -1.53
N ALA A 30 -11.80 -2.49 -1.91
CA ALA A 30 -10.38 -2.77 -2.06
C ALA A 30 -9.79 -1.89 -3.17
N ALA A 31 -10.43 -1.84 -4.35
CA ALA A 31 -10.04 -0.95 -5.44
C ALA A 31 -10.01 0.54 -5.02
N PHE A 32 -10.96 0.99 -4.21
CA PHE A 32 -10.99 2.37 -3.70
C PHE A 32 -9.85 2.69 -2.73
N LEU A 33 -9.42 1.72 -1.91
CA LEU A 33 -8.25 1.89 -1.03
C LEU A 33 -6.93 1.90 -1.82
N TYR A 34 -6.84 1.19 -2.95
CA TYR A 34 -5.69 1.27 -3.86
C TYR A 34 -5.61 2.58 -4.64
N LEU A 35 -6.76 3.20 -4.95
CA LEU A 35 -6.83 4.50 -5.63
C LEU A 35 -6.34 5.68 -4.77
N CYS A 36 -5.75 5.39 -3.63
CA CYS A 36 -5.64 6.26 -2.48
C CYS A 36 -4.30 6.08 -1.74
N MET A 37 -3.27 5.66 -2.48
CA MET A 37 -1.89 5.54 -2.00
C MET A 37 -0.98 6.46 -2.81
N TYR A 38 0.10 6.92 -2.17
CA TYR A 38 1.12 7.75 -2.78
C TYR A 38 2.50 7.12 -2.59
N ILE A 39 3.39 7.38 -3.54
CA ILE A 39 4.77 6.94 -3.54
C ILE A 39 5.70 8.14 -3.66
N ILE A 40 6.81 8.12 -2.92
CA ILE A 40 7.89 9.10 -3.06
C ILE A 40 9.25 8.42 -2.90
N LYS A 41 10.19 8.82 -3.77
CA LYS A 41 11.59 8.41 -3.73
C LYS A 41 12.40 9.51 -3.05
N VAL A 42 13.07 9.16 -1.96
CA VAL A 42 13.87 10.06 -1.14
C VAL A 42 15.33 9.78 -1.38
N LYS A 43 16.08 10.83 -1.72
CA LYS A 43 17.51 10.75 -1.99
C LYS A 43 18.29 10.63 -0.69
N GLY A 44 19.11 9.60 -0.60
CA GLY A 44 20.06 9.44 0.49
C GLY A 44 21.19 10.48 0.42
N LYS A 45 21.87 10.70 1.55
CA LYS A 45 23.03 11.59 1.64
C LYS A 45 24.27 10.81 2.06
N ALA A 46 25.38 11.04 1.37
CA ALA A 46 26.68 10.41 1.65
C ALA A 46 26.58 8.88 1.72
N LYS A 47 26.66 8.30 2.93
CA LYS A 47 26.60 6.84 3.16
C LYS A 47 25.18 6.30 3.32
N ILE A 48 24.17 7.17 3.36
CA ILE A 48 22.76 6.77 3.49
C ILE A 48 22.23 6.43 2.09
N PRO A 49 21.63 5.25 1.89
CA PRO A 49 21.07 4.84 0.60
C PRO A 49 19.78 5.61 0.29
N ASP A 50 19.30 5.49 -0.94
CA ASP A 50 17.99 5.98 -1.34
C ASP A 50 16.87 5.13 -0.75
N TYR A 51 15.72 5.76 -0.52
CA TYR A 51 14.56 5.10 0.06
C TYR A 51 13.30 5.39 -0.73
N ILE A 52 12.35 4.47 -0.62
CA ILE A 52 11.00 4.60 -1.12
C ILE A 52 10.06 4.63 0.08
N GLN A 53 9.10 5.55 0.02
CA GLN A 53 8.02 5.66 0.98
C GLN A 53 6.70 5.44 0.27
N LEU A 54 5.86 4.60 0.86
CA LEU A 54 4.45 4.54 0.54
C LEU A 54 3.68 5.31 1.60
N ARG A 55 2.69 6.09 1.16
CA ARG A 55 1.82 6.89 2.02
C ARG A 55 0.36 6.63 1.69
N ASP A 56 -0.51 6.77 2.69
CA ASP A 56 -1.95 6.75 2.48
C ASP A 56 -2.48 8.12 2.01
N ASN A 57 -3.80 8.25 1.89
CA ASN A 57 -4.49 9.50 1.57
C ASN A 57 -4.25 10.66 2.53
N ASN A 58 -3.98 10.36 3.79
CA ASN A 58 -3.68 11.37 4.81
C ASN A 58 -2.18 11.68 4.83
N PHE A 59 -1.44 11.22 3.83
CA PHE A 59 0.01 11.30 3.71
C PHE A 59 0.75 10.63 4.89
N VAL A 60 0.11 9.73 5.62
CA VAL A 60 0.71 8.96 6.70
C VAL A 60 1.62 7.89 6.09
N LEU A 61 2.83 7.76 6.64
CA LEU A 61 3.80 6.76 6.20
C LEU A 61 3.30 5.35 6.53
N ILE A 62 3.08 4.53 5.51
CA ILE A 62 2.61 3.14 5.65
C ILE A 62 3.69 2.11 5.38
N ALA A 63 4.65 2.43 4.50
CA ALA A 63 5.80 1.56 4.21
C ALA A 63 7.05 2.38 3.92
N TYR A 64 8.20 1.83 4.32
CA TYR A 64 9.50 2.44 4.12
C TYR A 64 10.55 1.36 3.84
N PHE A 65 11.18 1.43 2.68
CA PHE A 65 12.19 0.45 2.27
C PHE A 65 13.27 1.11 1.42
N ARG A 66 14.43 0.46 1.37
CA ARG A 66 15.55 0.92 0.57
C ARG A 66 15.29 0.66 -0.92
N ALA A 67 15.65 1.61 -1.76
CA ALA A 67 15.46 1.50 -3.21
C ALA A 67 16.41 0.47 -3.86
N ASP A 68 17.52 0.14 -3.20
CA ASP A 68 18.55 -0.79 -3.69
C ASP A 68 18.33 -2.25 -3.23
N ARG A 69 17.23 -2.52 -2.51
CA ARG A 69 16.90 -3.87 -2.01
C ARG A 69 15.70 -4.47 -2.73
N PRO A 70 15.57 -5.80 -2.72
CA PRO A 70 14.36 -6.47 -3.19
C PRO A 70 13.11 -5.94 -2.46
N LEU A 71 12.01 -5.80 -3.21
CA LEU A 71 10.72 -5.38 -2.71
C LEU A 71 10.02 -6.60 -2.10
N ASP A 72 10.36 -6.92 -0.85
CA ASP A 72 9.80 -8.06 -0.16
C ASP A 72 8.56 -7.67 0.67
N LYS A 73 7.66 -8.64 0.90
CA LYS A 73 6.49 -8.50 1.79
C LYS A 73 5.49 -7.43 1.37
N LEU A 74 5.36 -7.19 0.06
CA LEU A 74 4.38 -6.27 -0.53
C LEU A 74 2.93 -6.70 -0.29
N GLU A 75 2.71 -7.99 -0.02
CA GLU A 75 1.44 -8.58 0.39
C GLU A 75 0.75 -7.84 1.55
N LYS A 76 1.52 -7.31 2.50
CA LYS A 76 1.00 -6.57 3.67
C LYS A 76 0.36 -5.24 3.29
N TYR A 77 0.70 -4.71 2.12
CA TYR A 77 0.20 -3.45 1.59
C TYR A 77 -0.78 -3.68 0.43
N GLY A 78 -1.17 -4.94 0.18
CA GLY A 78 -2.04 -5.27 -0.93
C GLY A 78 -1.38 -5.20 -2.31
N LEU A 79 -0.05 -5.13 -2.37
CA LEU A 79 0.72 -5.01 -3.61
C LEU A 79 1.33 -6.35 -4.04
N ALA A 80 0.73 -7.47 -3.62
CA ALA A 80 1.19 -8.81 -4.00
C ALA A 80 1.12 -8.99 -5.53
N GLY A 81 2.20 -9.48 -6.15
CA GLY A 81 2.28 -9.72 -7.59
C GLY A 81 2.53 -8.46 -8.43
N LYS A 82 2.77 -7.31 -7.80
CA LYS A 82 3.07 -6.02 -8.46
C LYS A 82 4.54 -5.61 -8.31
N GLU A 83 5.41 -6.53 -7.91
CA GLU A 83 6.82 -6.27 -7.62
C GLU A 83 7.55 -5.68 -8.84
N GLU A 84 7.35 -6.27 -10.02
CA GLU A 84 7.99 -5.81 -11.26
C GLU A 84 7.47 -4.43 -11.69
N GLN A 85 6.16 -4.21 -11.69
CA GLN A 85 5.56 -2.91 -12.05
C GLN A 85 6.02 -1.81 -11.08
N LEU A 86 6.09 -2.12 -9.78
CA LEU A 86 6.57 -1.19 -8.77
C LEU A 86 8.07 -0.88 -8.98
N ARG A 87 8.88 -1.87 -9.38
CA ARG A 87 10.30 -1.68 -9.69
C ARG A 87 10.50 -0.75 -10.90
N GLU A 88 9.74 -0.97 -11.97
CA GLU A 88 9.74 -0.09 -13.14
C GLU A 88 9.33 1.34 -12.76
N LEU A 89 8.24 1.50 -11.99
CA LEU A 89 7.80 2.80 -11.49
C LEU A 89 8.88 3.50 -10.66
N ILE A 90 9.52 2.80 -9.72
CA ILE A 90 10.60 3.33 -8.87
C ILE A 90 11.82 3.78 -9.70
N SER A 91 12.12 3.07 -10.80
CA SER A 91 13.23 3.43 -11.69
C SER A 91 13.01 4.78 -12.37
N GLN A 92 11.76 5.08 -12.73
CA GLN A 92 11.37 6.31 -13.42
C GLN A 92 11.02 7.46 -12.44
N LEU A 93 10.83 7.14 -11.16
CA LEU A 93 10.39 8.12 -10.17
C LEU A 93 11.48 9.19 -9.88
N PRO A 94 11.18 10.48 -10.06
CA PRO A 94 12.09 11.55 -9.66
C PRO A 94 12.16 11.69 -8.13
N PHE A 95 13.35 12.05 -7.63
CA PHE A 95 13.55 12.27 -6.20
C PHE A 95 12.74 13.46 -5.68
N GLY A 96 12.15 13.30 -4.49
CA GLY A 96 11.46 14.36 -3.78
C GLY A 96 10.07 14.71 -4.33
N LYS A 97 9.61 14.04 -5.39
CA LYS A 97 8.26 14.24 -5.93
C LYS A 97 7.32 13.15 -5.44
N LEU A 98 6.21 13.57 -4.83
CA LEU A 98 5.12 12.70 -4.46
C LEU A 98 4.29 12.38 -5.71
N GLN A 99 4.05 11.12 -5.98
CA GLN A 99 3.22 10.65 -7.08
C GLN A 99 2.14 9.71 -6.55
N LYS A 100 0.96 9.75 -7.16
CA LYS A 100 -0.10 8.80 -6.85
C LYS A 100 0.30 7.40 -7.34
N LEU A 101 0.08 6.39 -6.52
CA LEU A 101 0.38 5.01 -6.87
C LEU A 101 -0.78 4.44 -7.70
N GLU A 102 -0.57 4.32 -9.01
CA GLU A 102 -1.52 3.74 -9.96
C GLU A 102 -0.88 2.50 -10.59
N LEU A 103 -1.21 1.33 -10.04
CA LEU A 103 -0.72 0.00 -10.46
C LEU A 103 -1.88 -0.95 -10.64
#